data_AF-A0AAV9CJ78-F1
#
_entry.id   AF-A0AAV9CJ78-F1
#
_cell.length_a   1.000
_cell.length_b   1.000
_cell.length_c   1.000
_cell.angle_alpha   90.00
_cell.angle_beta   90.00
_cell.angle_gamma   90.00
#
_symmetry.space_group_name_H-M   'P 1'
#
loop_
_entity.id
_entity.type
_entity.pdbx_description
1 polymer ?
#
loop_
_entity_poly.entity_id
_entity_poly.type
_entity_poly.pdbx_seq_one_letter_code
_entity_poly.pdbx_strand_id
1 'polypeptide(L)'
;MAIASSSSLALLRRFRYSSQLGPLSRSLCPPSRRIDVRRYGFTSPRDGSPVNLREGIWKSSSSSSDFFGSSSTASDQDVDSIPMPIVLIDQDSDSNATIVQLSFGDRLGALIHTMQSLKDLGLEVSKGTVSTVDSVVQTKFFLTRQDTGRKIEDPDLLERIRLTIINNLLKYHPESSEKLAMGEAFGIKAPEKKLDVDIATHIHIINDGPDRSLLSIETADRPGLLLEIIKILADINISVESAEIDTEGLVAKDKFHVSYGGAALNDSLSLVLTNCLRYYLRRPETEDDSY
;
A
#
# COMPACT_ATOMS: atom_id res chain seq x y z
N MET A 1 45.20 17.37 -35.25
CA MET A 1 44.83 15.94 -35.25
C MET A 1 45.22 15.36 -33.89
N ALA A 2 44.48 14.39 -33.37
CA ALA A 2 44.43 13.96 -31.96
C ALA A 2 43.80 15.00 -31.00
N ILE A 3 42.72 14.58 -30.34
CA ILE A 3 41.97 15.28 -29.30
C ILE A 3 42.08 14.42 -28.04
N ALA A 4 42.50 14.99 -26.91
CA ALA A 4 42.62 14.23 -25.66
C ALA A 4 41.23 14.01 -25.04
N SER A 5 40.83 12.76 -24.87
CA SER A 5 39.63 12.39 -24.10
C SER A 5 40.00 12.23 -22.62
N SER A 6 39.36 13.02 -21.75
CA SER A 6 39.58 12.96 -20.31
C SER A 6 38.63 11.94 -19.67
N SER A 7 39.17 10.81 -19.21
CA SER A 7 38.41 9.80 -18.48
C SER A 7 37.93 10.35 -17.12
N SER A 8 36.61 10.42 -16.90
CA SER A 8 36.03 10.76 -15.60
C SER A 8 35.78 9.48 -14.79
N LEU A 9 36.39 9.38 -13.61
CA LEU A 9 36.23 8.25 -12.69
C LEU A 9 34.90 8.35 -11.93
N ALA A 10 33.94 7.49 -12.26
CA ALA A 10 32.71 7.35 -11.48
C ALA A 10 32.98 6.58 -10.17
N LEU A 11 32.69 7.21 -9.03
CA LEU A 11 32.83 6.64 -7.70
C LEU A 11 31.67 5.69 -7.37
N LEU A 12 31.92 4.38 -7.43
CA LEU A 12 31.04 3.34 -6.90
C LEU A 12 30.89 3.46 -5.36
N ARG A 13 29.84 4.16 -4.92
CA ARG A 13 29.40 4.12 -3.52
C ARG A 13 28.66 2.82 -3.23
N ARG A 14 29.33 1.87 -2.59
CA ARG A 14 28.66 0.72 -1.96
C ARG A 14 27.77 1.21 -0.83
N PHE A 15 26.49 0.86 -0.85
CA PHE A 15 25.64 0.94 0.35
C PHE A 15 26.22 -0.01 1.42
N ARG A 16 26.70 0.56 2.52
CA ARG A 16 27.03 -0.19 3.74
C ARG A 16 25.95 0.09 4.77
N TYR A 17 25.08 -0.87 5.03
CA TYR A 17 24.19 -0.84 6.17
C TYR A 17 25.03 -0.90 7.47
N SER A 18 25.01 0.17 8.27
CA SER A 18 25.82 0.28 9.49
C SER A 18 25.02 -0.13 10.72
N SER A 19 25.02 -1.42 11.03
CA SER A 19 24.41 -1.98 12.24
C SER A 19 25.24 -1.65 13.50
N GLN A 20 25.00 -0.48 14.10
CA GLN A 20 25.48 -0.16 15.45
C GLN A 20 24.37 -0.40 16.49
N LEU A 21 24.34 -1.61 17.04
CA LEU A 21 23.57 -1.94 18.25
C LEU A 21 24.49 -1.84 19.48
N GLY A 22 24.32 -0.77 20.26
CA GLY A 22 24.87 -0.68 21.62
C GLY A 22 24.03 -1.50 22.61
N PRO A 23 24.62 -1.99 23.71
CA PRO A 23 23.92 -2.89 24.63
C PRO A 23 22.93 -2.13 25.53
N LEU A 24 21.65 -2.50 25.49
CA LEU A 24 20.65 -2.02 26.45
C LEU A 24 20.55 -2.96 27.67
N SER A 25 20.60 -2.34 28.84
CA SER A 25 20.59 -2.98 30.16
C SER A 25 19.22 -3.58 30.52
N ARG A 26 19.25 -4.74 31.20
CA ARG A 26 18.07 -5.35 31.83
C ARG A 26 17.48 -4.46 32.95
N SER A 27 16.17 -4.22 32.92
CA SER A 27 15.37 -4.04 34.15
C SER A 27 13.85 -4.19 33.97
N LEU A 28 13.30 -5.19 34.65
CA LEU A 28 12.01 -5.20 35.39
C LEU A 28 10.67 -4.95 34.64
N CYS A 29 9.87 -6.02 34.55
CA CYS A 29 8.43 -5.98 34.28
C CYS A 29 7.60 -5.72 35.56
N PRO A 30 6.43 -5.07 35.47
CA PRO A 30 5.34 -5.21 36.44
C PRO A 30 4.17 -6.09 35.90
N PRO A 31 3.29 -6.64 36.77
CA PRO A 31 2.44 -7.79 36.42
C PRO A 31 1.02 -7.48 35.94
N SER A 32 0.44 -8.45 35.24
CA SER A 32 -0.95 -8.46 34.74
C SER A 32 -2.00 -8.43 35.86
N ARG A 33 -3.11 -7.71 35.65
CA ARG A 33 -4.33 -7.84 36.47
C ARG A 33 -5.40 -8.66 35.73
N ARG A 34 -5.89 -9.72 36.39
CA ARG A 34 -7.13 -10.39 36.03
C ARG A 34 -8.33 -9.48 36.35
N ILE A 35 -9.36 -9.51 35.51
CA ILE A 35 -10.70 -9.04 35.86
C ILE A 35 -11.65 -10.20 35.62
N ASP A 36 -12.45 -10.53 36.64
CA ASP A 36 -13.32 -11.69 36.66
C ASP A 36 -14.79 -11.31 36.41
N VAL A 37 -15.59 -12.29 36.00
CA VAL A 37 -16.92 -12.10 35.40
C VAL A 37 -18.00 -11.75 36.43
N ARG A 38 -18.92 -10.83 36.09
CA ARG A 38 -20.29 -10.85 36.65
C ARG A 38 -21.38 -10.64 35.59
N ARG A 39 -22.21 -11.68 35.43
CA ARG A 39 -23.52 -11.62 34.78
C ARG A 39 -24.50 -10.81 35.64
N TYR A 40 -25.42 -10.10 35.00
CA TYR A 40 -26.73 -9.77 35.60
C TYR A 40 -27.85 -10.22 34.65
N GLY A 41 -28.93 -10.72 35.23
CA GLY A 41 -29.99 -11.44 34.52
C GLY A 41 -31.30 -10.65 34.36
N PHE A 42 -32.21 -11.28 33.61
CA PHE A 42 -33.60 -10.86 33.39
C PHE A 42 -34.42 -10.67 34.68
N THR A 43 -35.24 -9.62 34.73
CA THR A 43 -36.62 -9.65 35.27
C THR A 43 -37.48 -8.54 34.65
N SER A 44 -38.68 -8.87 34.18
CA SER A 44 -39.80 -7.91 33.96
C SER A 44 -40.75 -7.93 35.17
N PRO A 45 -41.61 -6.91 35.42
CA PRO A 45 -42.98 -7.00 34.88
C PRO A 45 -43.77 -5.69 34.60
N ARG A 46 -44.71 -5.82 33.65
CA ARG A 46 -46.08 -5.27 33.47
C ARG A 46 -46.65 -3.96 34.07
N ASP A 47 -47.52 -3.39 33.21
CA ASP A 47 -48.81 -2.68 33.41
C ASP A 47 -48.85 -1.19 33.81
N GLY A 48 -49.63 -0.40 33.03
CA GLY A 48 -50.02 0.99 33.34
C GLY A 48 -50.24 1.91 32.12
N SER A 49 -51.47 2.01 31.62
CA SER A 49 -51.98 3.10 30.78
C SER A 49 -53.26 3.67 31.44
N PRO A 50 -53.97 4.73 30.94
CA PRO A 50 -53.73 5.62 29.79
C PRO A 50 -53.93 7.14 30.07
N VAL A 51 -53.49 8.05 29.17
CA VAL A 51 -54.18 9.36 28.97
C VAL A 51 -54.02 9.87 27.51
N ASN A 52 -55.04 10.56 27.00
CA ASN A 52 -55.12 11.13 25.65
C ASN A 52 -54.47 12.52 25.54
N LEU A 53 -53.97 12.90 24.34
CA LEU A 53 -54.27 14.24 23.78
C LEU A 53 -54.21 14.29 22.24
N ARG A 54 -55.19 15.01 21.68
CA ARG A 54 -55.38 15.49 20.28
C ARG A 54 -54.25 16.46 19.86
N GLU A 55 -54.07 16.93 18.62
CA GLU A 55 -54.60 16.73 17.25
C GLU A 55 -53.58 17.39 16.28
N GLY A 56 -53.56 17.09 14.97
CA GLY A 56 -52.62 17.79 14.07
C GLY A 56 -52.55 17.29 12.62
N ILE A 57 -53.69 17.14 11.93
CA ILE A 57 -53.72 16.71 10.52
C ILE A 57 -53.48 17.90 9.60
N TRP A 58 -52.46 17.85 8.74
CA TRP A 58 -52.45 18.55 7.45
C TRP A 58 -52.16 17.56 6.33
N LYS A 59 -53.19 17.24 5.53
CA LYS A 59 -53.07 16.63 4.21
C LYS A 59 -53.50 17.67 3.18
N SER A 60 -52.78 17.77 2.07
CA SER A 60 -53.28 18.37 0.84
C SER A 60 -53.15 17.34 -0.29
N SER A 61 -54.29 16.84 -0.76
CA SER A 61 -54.37 15.88 -1.86
C SER A 61 -54.59 16.60 -3.18
N SER A 62 -54.01 16.07 -4.28
CA SER A 62 -54.56 16.25 -5.62
C SER A 62 -54.23 15.04 -6.52
N SER A 63 -55.28 14.29 -6.85
CA SER A 63 -55.48 13.49 -8.09
C SER A 63 -54.92 14.19 -9.36
N SER A 64 -54.58 13.56 -10.50
CA SER A 64 -54.77 12.21 -11.10
C SER A 64 -53.86 12.11 -12.36
N SER A 65 -53.69 11.02 -13.14
CA SER A 65 -54.14 9.60 -13.11
C SER A 65 -53.25 8.75 -14.08
N ASP A 66 -53.63 7.48 -14.30
CA ASP A 66 -53.40 6.65 -15.50
C ASP A 66 -52.00 6.07 -15.85
N PHE A 67 -51.94 4.75 -15.65
CA PHE A 67 -51.73 3.75 -16.73
C PHE A 67 -50.50 3.88 -17.65
N PHE A 68 -49.48 3.05 -17.39
CA PHE A 68 -49.10 1.94 -18.28
C PHE A 68 -48.15 0.98 -17.56
N GLY A 69 -48.31 -0.33 -17.76
CA GLY A 69 -47.33 -1.31 -17.31
C GLY A 69 -46.19 -1.45 -18.34
N SER A 70 -44.94 -1.50 -17.87
CA SER A 70 -43.86 -2.14 -18.60
C SER A 70 -42.80 -2.66 -17.64
N SER A 71 -42.55 -3.96 -17.74
CA SER A 71 -41.42 -4.61 -17.08
C SER A 71 -40.12 -4.11 -17.70
N SER A 72 -39.43 -3.21 -17.01
CA SER A 72 -38.00 -3.03 -17.16
C SER A 72 -37.33 -3.42 -15.84
N THR A 73 -36.77 -4.62 -15.80
CA THR A 73 -35.66 -4.95 -14.91
C THR A 73 -34.47 -4.08 -15.34
N ALA A 74 -34.50 -2.80 -14.94
CA ALA A 74 -33.31 -1.98 -14.96
C ALA A 74 -32.37 -2.61 -13.94
N SER A 75 -31.22 -3.09 -14.44
CA SER A 75 -30.13 -3.63 -13.64
C SER A 75 -29.86 -2.75 -12.43
N ASP A 76 -29.78 -3.39 -11.26
CA ASP A 76 -29.38 -2.70 -10.03
C ASP A 76 -28.07 -1.92 -10.24
N GLN A 77 -27.99 -0.79 -9.56
CA GLN A 77 -26.97 0.20 -9.76
C GLN A 77 -25.67 -0.24 -9.07
N ASP A 78 -24.60 -0.51 -9.81
CA ASP A 78 -23.23 -0.73 -9.27
C ASP A 78 -22.58 0.57 -8.73
N VAL A 79 -23.38 1.46 -8.12
CA VAL A 79 -22.95 2.77 -7.59
C VAL A 79 -22.34 2.70 -6.18
N ASP A 80 -22.46 1.56 -5.49
CA ASP A 80 -21.86 1.31 -4.17
C ASP A 80 -20.50 0.57 -4.25
N SER A 81 -19.91 0.47 -5.45
CA SER A 81 -18.62 -0.20 -5.65
C SER A 81 -17.45 0.66 -5.14
N ILE A 82 -17.09 0.50 -3.85
CA ILE A 82 -15.93 1.19 -3.23
C ILE A 82 -14.69 1.03 -4.14
N PRO A 83 -14.08 2.12 -4.64
CA PRO A 83 -12.96 2.01 -5.58
C PRO A 83 -11.75 1.35 -4.92
N MET A 84 -11.01 0.57 -5.71
CA MET A 84 -9.81 -0.12 -5.23
C MET A 84 -8.67 0.90 -5.04
N PRO A 85 -8.11 1.03 -3.84
CA PRO A 85 -6.99 1.93 -3.58
C PRO A 85 -5.69 1.34 -4.16
N ILE A 86 -4.99 2.15 -4.93
CA ILE A 86 -3.72 1.82 -5.59
C ILE A 86 -2.70 2.87 -5.15
N VAL A 87 -1.51 2.42 -4.76
CA VAL A 87 -0.35 3.29 -4.50
C VAL A 87 0.84 2.71 -5.26
N LEU A 88 1.27 3.44 -6.28
CA LEU A 88 2.34 3.08 -7.20
C LEU A 88 3.50 4.07 -7.06
N ILE A 89 4.71 3.58 -6.78
CA ILE A 89 5.93 4.37 -6.76
C ILE A 89 6.82 3.87 -7.90
N ASP A 90 7.16 4.78 -8.82
CA ASP A 90 7.88 4.51 -10.06
C ASP A 90 9.24 5.24 -10.04
N GLN A 91 10.32 4.45 -10.16
CA GLN A 91 11.70 4.93 -10.29
C GLN A 91 12.30 4.70 -11.69
N ASP A 92 11.51 4.40 -12.72
CA ASP A 92 12.00 4.16 -14.07
C ASP A 92 11.56 5.22 -15.08
N SER A 93 10.34 5.77 -14.95
CA SER A 93 9.80 6.75 -15.90
C SER A 93 10.48 8.12 -15.92
N ASP A 94 11.21 8.51 -14.85
CA ASP A 94 11.95 9.78 -14.77
C ASP A 94 13.32 9.56 -14.10
N SER A 95 14.38 10.16 -14.64
CA SER A 95 15.75 10.02 -14.11
C SER A 95 16.08 10.99 -12.98
N ASN A 96 15.34 12.08 -12.82
CA ASN A 96 15.60 13.16 -11.86
C ASN A 96 14.61 13.16 -10.69
N ALA A 97 13.41 12.62 -10.87
CA ALA A 97 12.36 12.53 -9.85
C ALA A 97 11.91 11.08 -9.61
N THR A 98 11.32 10.83 -8.44
CA THR A 98 10.57 9.61 -8.16
C THR A 98 9.10 9.92 -8.38
N ILE A 99 8.42 9.16 -9.25
CA ILE A 99 7.01 9.39 -9.53
C ILE A 99 6.19 8.60 -8.51
N VAL A 100 5.16 9.23 -7.95
CA VAL A 100 4.18 8.58 -7.08
C VAL A 100 2.79 8.79 -7.67
N GLN A 101 2.19 7.69 -8.10
CA GLN A 101 0.80 7.64 -8.55
C GLN A 101 -0.05 7.03 -7.44
N LEU A 102 -1.26 7.55 -7.29
CA LEU A 102 -2.22 7.07 -6.31
C LEU A 102 -3.65 7.23 -6.82
N SER A 103 -4.54 6.29 -6.47
CA SER A 103 -5.98 6.44 -6.63
C SER A 103 -6.59 6.83 -5.28
N PHE A 104 -7.10 8.05 -5.20
CA PHE A 104 -7.89 8.52 -4.07
C PHE A 104 -9.33 8.72 -4.53
N GLY A 105 -10.28 8.67 -3.59
CA GLY A 105 -11.62 9.18 -3.85
C GLY A 105 -11.61 10.70 -4.08
N ASP A 106 -12.80 11.24 -4.29
CA ASP A 106 -13.05 12.65 -4.64
C ASP A 106 -12.84 13.67 -3.49
N ARG A 107 -12.42 13.22 -2.30
CA ARG A 107 -12.32 14.07 -1.11
C ARG A 107 -11.10 15.00 -1.16
N LEU A 108 -11.33 16.27 -1.51
CA LEU A 108 -10.33 17.35 -1.56
C LEU A 108 -9.39 17.42 -0.33
N GLY A 109 -9.91 17.11 0.87
CA GLY A 109 -9.12 17.09 2.10
C GLY A 109 -7.99 16.04 2.11
N ALA A 110 -8.17 14.90 1.42
CA ALA A 110 -7.14 13.86 1.32
C ALA A 110 -5.91 14.36 0.56
N LEU A 111 -6.13 15.10 -0.54
CA LEU A 111 -5.05 15.61 -1.37
C LEU A 111 -4.19 16.65 -0.63
N ILE A 112 -4.85 17.62 0.03
CA ILE A 112 -4.17 18.69 0.78
C ILE A 112 -3.32 18.10 1.92
N HIS A 113 -3.88 17.16 2.68
CA HIS A 113 -3.12 16.50 3.74
C HIS A 113 -1.99 15.61 3.22
N THR A 114 -2.17 14.93 2.10
CA THR A 114 -1.08 14.16 1.46
C THR A 114 0.07 15.07 1.06
N MET A 115 -0.21 16.20 0.41
CA MET A 115 0.79 17.21 0.05
C MET A 115 1.53 17.76 1.28
N GLN A 116 0.80 18.02 2.37
CA GLN A 116 1.42 18.45 3.63
C GLN A 116 2.31 17.35 4.23
N SER A 117 1.85 16.10 4.30
CA SER A 117 2.63 15.00 4.86
C SER A 117 3.89 14.68 4.05
N LEU A 118 3.84 14.79 2.72
CA LEU A 118 5.03 14.66 1.87
C LEU A 118 6.05 15.77 2.16
N LYS A 119 5.58 17.00 2.37
CA LYS A 119 6.44 18.13 2.76
C LYS A 119 7.04 17.93 4.16
N ASP A 120 6.26 17.41 5.11
CA ASP A 120 6.71 17.12 6.48
C ASP A 120 7.77 15.98 6.51
N LEU A 121 7.79 15.09 5.50
CA LEU A 121 8.86 14.12 5.26
C LEU A 121 10.13 14.72 4.61
N GLY A 122 10.16 16.03 4.34
CA GLY A 122 11.28 16.71 3.67
C GLY A 122 11.34 16.47 2.16
N LEU A 123 10.17 16.31 1.52
CA LEU A 123 10.04 16.11 0.08
C LEU A 123 9.44 17.34 -0.60
N GLU A 124 9.86 17.58 -1.84
CA GLU A 124 9.32 18.61 -2.71
C GLU A 124 8.54 17.96 -3.86
N VAL A 125 7.39 18.54 -4.19
CA VAL A 125 6.53 18.10 -5.31
C VAL A 125 6.76 19.06 -6.47
N SER A 126 7.57 18.65 -7.45
CA SER A 126 7.94 19.50 -8.59
C SER A 126 6.82 19.64 -9.61
N LYS A 127 5.98 18.61 -9.74
CA LYS A 127 4.82 18.55 -10.65
C LYS A 127 3.74 17.64 -10.07
N GLY A 128 2.48 18.04 -10.23
CA GLY A 128 1.30 17.22 -9.94
C GLY A 128 0.35 17.20 -11.13
N THR A 129 -0.16 16.04 -11.49
CA THR A 129 -1.20 15.86 -12.51
C THR A 129 -2.36 15.07 -11.90
N VAL A 130 -3.59 15.58 -12.01
CA VAL A 130 -4.81 14.85 -11.65
C VAL A 130 -5.52 14.44 -12.94
N SER A 131 -5.87 13.18 -13.07
CA SER A 131 -6.56 12.61 -14.23
C SER A 131 -7.58 11.57 -13.77
N THR A 132 -8.83 11.69 -14.23
CA THR A 132 -9.85 10.66 -14.01
C THR A 132 -9.77 9.63 -15.12
N VAL A 133 -9.56 8.36 -14.76
CA VAL A 133 -9.49 7.21 -15.67
C VAL A 133 -10.52 6.19 -15.17
N ASP A 134 -11.42 5.74 -16.05
CA ASP A 134 -12.44 4.72 -15.74
C ASP A 134 -13.25 5.00 -14.45
N SER A 135 -13.66 6.25 -14.28
CA SER A 135 -14.36 6.79 -13.09
C SER A 135 -13.54 6.86 -11.79
N VAL A 136 -12.26 6.46 -11.81
CA VAL A 136 -11.33 6.56 -10.68
C VAL A 136 -10.43 7.79 -10.85
N VAL A 137 -10.34 8.63 -9.81
CA VAL A 137 -9.43 9.79 -9.81
C VAL A 137 -8.01 9.31 -9.48
N GLN A 138 -7.12 9.40 -10.46
CA GLN A 138 -5.68 9.15 -10.29
C GLN A 138 -4.94 10.48 -10.15
N THR A 139 -4.13 10.62 -9.10
CA THR A 139 -3.16 11.73 -9.02
C THR A 139 -1.75 11.19 -9.15
N LYS A 140 -0.93 11.85 -9.96
CA LYS A 140 0.50 11.56 -10.13
C LYS A 140 1.32 12.75 -9.64
N PHE A 141 2.31 12.49 -8.80
CA PHE A 141 3.25 13.47 -8.26
C PHE A 141 4.67 13.14 -8.67
N PHE A 142 5.46 14.16 -8.97
CA PHE A 142 6.90 14.05 -9.21
C PHE A 142 7.60 14.54 -7.95
N LEU A 143 8.26 13.63 -7.24
CA LEU A 143 8.88 13.89 -5.95
C LEU A 143 10.40 13.98 -6.04
N THR A 144 10.97 14.95 -5.33
CA THR A 144 12.41 15.07 -5.07
C THR A 144 12.66 15.31 -3.58
N ARG A 145 13.87 15.06 -3.10
CA ARG A 145 14.28 15.38 -1.74
C ARG A 145 14.54 16.88 -1.61
N GLN A 146 13.90 17.55 -0.65
CA GLN A 146 13.95 19.02 -0.48
C GLN A 146 15.36 19.54 -0.15
N ASP A 147 16.20 18.74 0.50
CA ASP A 147 17.56 19.10 0.92
C ASP A 147 18.61 19.08 -0.21
N THR A 148 18.35 18.30 -1.27
CA THR A 148 19.34 17.92 -2.28
C THR A 148 18.84 18.12 -3.71
N GLY A 149 17.53 18.31 -3.92
CA GLY A 149 16.90 18.41 -5.24
C GLY A 149 16.98 17.12 -6.06
N ARG A 150 17.32 15.99 -5.44
CA ARG A 150 17.56 14.71 -6.11
C ARG A 150 16.37 13.76 -5.98
N LYS A 151 16.34 12.77 -6.86
CA LYS A 151 15.49 11.58 -6.81
C LYS A 151 15.58 10.86 -5.46
N ILE A 152 14.51 10.14 -5.11
CA ILE A 152 14.41 9.37 -3.88
C ILE A 152 14.78 7.91 -4.18
N GLU A 153 15.96 7.51 -3.72
CA GLU A 153 16.54 6.17 -3.90
C GLU A 153 16.60 5.36 -2.59
N ASP A 154 16.40 6.01 -1.44
CA ASP A 154 16.52 5.41 -0.11
C ASP A 154 15.29 4.53 0.21
N PRO A 155 15.43 3.19 0.37
CA PRO A 155 14.30 2.28 0.57
C PRO A 155 13.53 2.58 1.87
N ASP A 156 14.24 3.03 2.92
CA ASP A 156 13.63 3.46 4.18
C ASP A 156 12.72 4.69 4.00
N LEU A 157 13.02 5.56 3.02
CA LEU A 157 12.21 6.73 2.68
C LEU A 157 11.07 6.37 1.72
N LEU A 158 11.27 5.45 0.77
CA LEU A 158 10.22 4.93 -0.12
C LEU A 158 9.09 4.26 0.68
N GLU A 159 9.43 3.38 1.62
CA GLU A 159 8.42 2.73 2.49
C GLU A 159 7.69 3.76 3.37
N ARG A 160 8.40 4.78 3.89
CA ARG A 160 7.75 5.87 4.65
C ARG A 160 6.77 6.67 3.80
N ILE A 161 7.09 6.95 2.54
CA ILE A 161 6.19 7.62 1.60
C ILE A 161 4.94 6.77 1.38
N ARG A 162 5.12 5.48 1.05
CA ARG A 162 4.04 4.51 0.84
C ARG A 162 3.09 4.45 2.05
N LEU A 163 3.64 4.21 3.24
CA LEU A 163 2.86 4.12 4.49
C LEU A 163 2.17 5.45 4.88
N THR A 164 2.81 6.60 4.63
CA THR A 164 2.22 7.92 4.91
C THR A 164 1.03 8.22 4.00
N ILE A 165 1.13 7.84 2.71
CA ILE A 165 0.05 7.95 1.74
C ILE A 165 -1.12 7.04 2.13
N ILE A 166 -0.85 5.77 2.47
CA ILE A 166 -1.87 4.81 2.90
C ILE A 166 -2.57 5.26 4.19
N ASN A 167 -1.83 5.77 5.18
CA ASN A 167 -2.42 6.27 6.43
C ASN A 167 -3.33 7.49 6.17
N ASN A 168 -2.91 8.43 5.32
CA ASN A 168 -3.77 9.54 4.90
C ASN A 168 -5.02 9.04 4.16
N LEU A 169 -4.89 8.06 3.25
CA LEU A 169 -6.03 7.45 2.56
C LEU A 169 -7.03 6.87 3.56
N LEU A 170 -6.58 6.01 4.49
CA LEU A 170 -7.42 5.37 5.50
C LEU A 170 -8.11 6.37 6.44
N LYS A 171 -7.47 7.51 6.72
CA LYS A 171 -8.03 8.61 7.53
C LYS A 171 -9.20 9.31 6.83
N TYR A 172 -9.13 9.52 5.51
CA TYR A 172 -10.19 10.22 4.76
C TYR A 172 -11.22 9.28 4.15
N HIS A 173 -10.84 8.03 3.88
CA HIS A 173 -11.66 6.97 3.30
C HIS A 173 -11.58 5.70 4.16
N PRO A 174 -12.20 5.68 5.35
CA PRO A 174 -12.27 4.47 6.17
C PRO A 174 -12.98 3.31 5.45
N GLU A 175 -13.85 3.58 4.48
CA GLU A 175 -14.42 2.58 3.57
C GLU A 175 -13.36 1.77 2.80
N SER A 176 -12.22 2.38 2.45
CA SER A 176 -11.12 1.71 1.75
C SER A 176 -10.29 0.80 2.67
N SER A 177 -10.47 0.88 4.00
CA SER A 177 -9.78 -0.04 4.94
C SER A 177 -10.20 -1.49 4.75
N GLU A 178 -11.44 -1.73 4.30
CA GLU A 178 -11.96 -3.07 4.03
C GLU A 178 -11.28 -3.75 2.82
N LYS A 179 -10.58 -2.98 1.98
CA LYS A 179 -9.92 -3.43 0.74
C LYS A 179 -8.40 -3.37 0.77
N LEU A 180 -7.80 -2.89 1.87
CA LEU A 180 -6.34 -2.78 2.04
C LEU A 180 -5.84 -3.82 3.04
N ALA A 181 -4.71 -4.47 2.77
CA ALA A 181 -4.07 -5.36 3.76
C ALA A 181 -3.67 -4.56 5.01
N MET A 182 -3.22 -3.33 4.76
CA MET A 182 -2.95 -2.29 5.75
C MET A 182 -4.16 -1.88 6.59
N GLY A 183 -5.39 -2.21 6.18
CA GLY A 183 -6.60 -1.98 6.97
C GLY A 183 -6.61 -2.72 8.31
N GLU A 184 -5.96 -3.89 8.40
CA GLU A 184 -5.79 -4.61 9.67
C GLU A 184 -4.88 -3.87 10.67
N ALA A 185 -3.82 -3.20 10.16
CA ALA A 185 -2.81 -2.54 10.99
C ALA A 185 -3.10 -1.05 11.27
N PHE A 186 -3.77 -0.36 10.32
CA PHE A 186 -3.95 1.09 10.31
C PHE A 186 -5.41 1.53 10.07
N GLY A 187 -6.31 0.60 9.75
CA GLY A 187 -7.73 0.88 9.50
C GLY A 187 -8.58 0.91 10.77
N ILE A 188 -9.79 1.48 10.66
CA ILE A 188 -10.82 1.42 11.72
C ILE A 188 -11.58 0.08 11.65
N LYS A 189 -11.65 -0.53 10.47
CA LYS A 189 -12.15 -1.87 10.21
C LYS A 189 -11.04 -2.71 9.58
N ALA A 190 -10.96 -3.98 9.97
CA ALA A 190 -10.14 -4.96 9.28
C ALA A 190 -10.78 -5.33 7.92
N PRO A 191 -9.99 -5.77 6.92
CA PRO A 191 -10.52 -6.26 5.65
C PRO A 191 -11.53 -7.40 5.85
N GLU A 192 -12.71 -7.29 5.22
CA GLU A 192 -13.80 -8.26 5.36
C GLU A 192 -13.37 -9.66 4.87
N LYS A 193 -12.62 -9.67 3.77
CA LYS A 193 -11.88 -10.85 3.33
C LYS A 193 -10.53 -10.86 4.04
N LYS A 194 -10.44 -11.60 5.14
CA LYS A 194 -9.14 -12.11 5.60
C LYS A 194 -8.48 -12.84 4.44
N LEU A 195 -7.19 -12.61 4.26
CA LEU A 195 -6.41 -13.28 3.25
C LEU A 195 -6.18 -14.74 3.65
N ASP A 196 -7.17 -15.57 3.34
CA ASP A 196 -6.98 -17.02 3.23
C ASP A 196 -5.76 -17.25 2.32
N VAL A 197 -4.81 -18.00 2.89
CA VAL A 197 -3.76 -18.92 2.37
C VAL A 197 -3.31 -18.84 0.89
N ASP A 198 -4.17 -18.46 -0.05
CA ASP A 198 -4.05 -18.67 -1.50
C ASP A 198 -3.46 -17.50 -2.33
N ILE A 199 -3.01 -16.38 -1.73
CA ILE A 199 -2.06 -15.51 -2.46
C ILE A 199 -0.69 -16.20 -2.44
N ALA A 200 -0.55 -17.20 -3.31
CA ALA A 200 0.72 -17.83 -3.59
C ALA A 200 1.73 -16.75 -3.97
N THR A 201 2.92 -16.80 -3.37
CA THR A 201 3.97 -15.82 -3.67
C THR A 201 4.61 -16.16 -5.01
N HIS A 202 4.22 -15.42 -6.04
CA HIS A 202 4.76 -15.57 -7.39
C HIS A 202 6.02 -14.72 -7.51
N ILE A 203 7.12 -15.36 -7.90
CA ILE A 203 8.43 -14.72 -8.09
C ILE A 203 8.91 -15.12 -9.48
N HIS A 204 9.14 -14.11 -10.32
CA HIS A 204 9.63 -14.27 -11.68
C HIS A 204 10.88 -13.43 -11.87
N ILE A 205 11.91 -14.01 -12.49
CA ILE A 205 13.14 -13.30 -12.87
C ILE A 205 13.26 -13.41 -14.38
N ILE A 206 13.32 -12.26 -15.05
CA ILE A 206 13.37 -12.13 -16.50
C ILE A 206 14.66 -11.37 -16.86
N ASN A 207 15.27 -11.70 -17.99
CA ASN A 207 16.41 -10.93 -18.51
C ASN A 207 15.91 -9.54 -18.97
N ASP A 208 16.56 -8.48 -18.49
CA ASP A 208 16.23 -7.08 -18.84
C ASP A 208 17.47 -6.33 -19.37
N GLY A 209 18.27 -7.04 -20.18
CA GLY A 209 19.49 -6.53 -20.79
C GLY A 209 20.75 -7.30 -20.36
N PRO A 210 21.93 -6.89 -20.87
CA PRO A 210 23.20 -7.54 -20.53
C PRO A 210 23.59 -7.31 -19.07
N ASP A 211 23.28 -6.13 -18.54
CA ASP A 211 23.84 -5.63 -17.29
C ASP A 211 22.90 -5.82 -16.09
N ARG A 212 21.63 -6.18 -16.33
CA ARG A 212 20.56 -6.27 -15.30
C ARG A 212 19.48 -7.31 -15.61
N SER A 213 18.64 -7.59 -14.63
CA SER A 213 17.49 -8.50 -14.72
C SER A 213 16.29 -7.87 -14.02
N LEU A 214 15.08 -8.21 -14.48
CA LEU A 214 13.84 -7.77 -13.87
C LEU A 214 13.34 -8.86 -12.91
N LEU A 215 13.28 -8.54 -11.62
CA LEU A 215 12.68 -9.36 -10.57
C LEU A 215 11.26 -8.85 -10.31
N SER A 216 10.25 -9.64 -10.63
CA SER A 216 8.84 -9.36 -10.31
C SER A 216 8.39 -10.24 -9.14
N ILE A 217 7.79 -9.63 -8.11
CA ILE A 217 7.27 -10.29 -6.92
C ILE A 217 5.80 -9.92 -6.75
N GLU A 218 4.92 -10.92 -6.76
CA GLU A 218 3.51 -10.78 -6.38
C GLU A 218 3.26 -11.55 -5.09
N THR A 219 2.88 -10.85 -4.03
CA THR A 219 2.66 -11.43 -2.69
C THR A 219 1.65 -10.61 -1.88
N ALA A 220 1.18 -11.16 -0.77
CA ALA A 220 0.25 -10.46 0.12
C ALA A 220 0.95 -9.31 0.88
N ASP A 221 0.48 -8.08 0.67
CA ASP A 221 1.11 -6.87 1.23
C ASP A 221 1.09 -6.86 2.77
N ARG A 222 2.10 -6.20 3.36
CA ARG A 222 2.27 -5.99 4.81
C ARG A 222 3.22 -4.82 5.08
N PRO A 223 3.12 -4.14 6.24
CA PRO A 223 4.04 -3.06 6.58
C PRO A 223 5.49 -3.58 6.65
N GLY A 224 6.43 -2.91 5.99
CA GLY A 224 7.83 -3.29 5.97
C GLY A 224 8.21 -4.37 4.95
N LEU A 225 7.27 -4.88 4.13
CA LEU A 225 7.53 -5.86 3.08
C LEU A 225 8.67 -5.43 2.14
N LEU A 226 8.65 -4.17 1.69
CA LEU A 226 9.69 -3.61 0.83
C LEU A 226 11.08 -3.70 1.48
N LEU A 227 11.18 -3.33 2.77
CA LEU A 227 12.46 -3.36 3.50
C LEU A 227 12.96 -4.80 3.70
N GLU A 228 12.05 -5.76 3.89
CA GLU A 228 12.37 -7.18 3.96
C GLU A 228 12.93 -7.71 2.62
N ILE A 229 12.28 -7.39 1.50
CA ILE A 229 12.75 -7.75 0.14
C ILE A 229 14.13 -7.12 -0.15
N ILE A 230 14.28 -5.81 0.06
CA ILE A 230 15.54 -5.10 -0.18
C ILE A 230 16.67 -5.66 0.69
N LYS A 231 16.38 -6.04 1.93
CA LYS A 231 17.36 -6.69 2.82
C LYS A 231 17.77 -8.06 2.29
N ILE A 232 16.84 -8.91 1.84
CA ILE A 232 17.16 -10.22 1.25
C ILE A 232 18.06 -10.07 0.02
N LEU A 233 17.78 -9.09 -0.84
CA LEU A 233 18.60 -8.79 -2.01
C LEU A 233 20.03 -8.35 -1.59
N ALA A 234 20.13 -7.46 -0.60
CA ALA A 234 21.41 -7.00 -0.06
C ALA A 234 22.21 -8.14 0.62
N ASP A 235 21.55 -9.05 1.34
CA ASP A 235 22.17 -10.21 2.00
C ASP A 235 22.74 -11.22 0.98
N ILE A 236 22.14 -11.33 -0.20
CA ILE A 236 22.64 -12.12 -1.36
C ILE A 236 23.66 -11.31 -2.19
N ASN A 237 23.95 -10.06 -1.81
CA ASN A 237 24.82 -9.12 -2.51
C ASN A 237 24.36 -8.83 -3.96
N ILE A 238 23.04 -8.73 -4.14
CA ILE A 238 22.38 -8.27 -5.37
C ILE A 238 22.05 -6.78 -5.21
N SER A 239 22.45 -5.98 -6.20
CA SER A 239 22.14 -4.54 -6.26
C SER A 239 20.74 -4.32 -6.81
N VAL A 240 20.04 -3.32 -6.30
CA VAL A 240 18.82 -2.76 -6.89
C VAL A 240 19.18 -1.43 -7.55
N GLU A 241 18.82 -1.27 -8.82
CA GLU A 241 19.10 -0.07 -9.63
C GLU A 241 17.89 0.88 -9.65
N SER A 242 16.70 0.31 -9.77
CA SER A 242 15.40 1.00 -9.71
C SER A 242 14.30 0.01 -9.34
N ALA A 243 13.18 0.53 -8.86
CA ALA A 243 12.00 -0.25 -8.52
C ALA A 243 10.69 0.42 -8.95
N GLU A 244 9.71 -0.42 -9.26
CA GLU A 244 8.30 -0.10 -9.36
C GLU A 244 7.61 -0.80 -8.17
N ILE A 245 7.17 -0.03 -7.18
CA ILE A 245 6.55 -0.55 -5.95
C ILE A 245 5.05 -0.32 -6.10
N ASP A 246 4.27 -1.39 -6.19
CA ASP A 246 2.84 -1.31 -6.51
C ASP A 246 2.01 -2.01 -5.45
N THR A 247 1.15 -1.24 -4.77
CA THR A 247 0.23 -1.74 -3.74
C THR A 247 -1.19 -1.64 -4.27
N GLU A 248 -1.75 -2.77 -4.69
CA GLU A 248 -3.13 -2.92 -5.16
C GLU A 248 -3.97 -3.63 -4.10
N GLY A 249 -4.58 -2.85 -3.20
CA GLY A 249 -5.46 -3.36 -2.14
C GLY A 249 -4.79 -4.34 -1.17
N LEU A 250 -4.94 -5.64 -1.43
CA LEU A 250 -4.44 -6.72 -0.58
C LEU A 250 -3.08 -7.30 -1.07
N VAL A 251 -2.64 -6.93 -2.27
CA VAL A 251 -1.49 -7.51 -2.97
C VAL A 251 -0.42 -6.44 -3.22
N ALA A 252 0.84 -6.80 -3.03
CA ALA A 252 1.99 -6.04 -3.52
C ALA A 252 2.52 -6.70 -4.80
N LYS A 253 2.77 -5.90 -5.84
CA LYS A 253 3.23 -6.31 -7.18
C LYS A 253 4.53 -5.59 -7.54
N ASP A 254 5.53 -5.77 -6.69
CA ASP A 254 6.78 -5.04 -6.79
C ASP A 254 7.67 -5.59 -7.92
N LYS A 255 8.27 -4.68 -8.70
CA LYS A 255 9.28 -5.01 -9.72
C LYS A 255 10.59 -4.31 -9.38
N PHE A 256 11.69 -5.02 -9.49
CA PHE A 256 13.03 -4.51 -9.20
C PHE A 256 13.96 -4.77 -10.37
N HIS A 257 14.60 -3.73 -10.88
CA HIS A 257 15.75 -3.85 -11.77
C HIS A 257 16.97 -4.18 -10.93
N VAL A 258 17.48 -5.41 -11.07
CA VAL A 258 18.52 -5.98 -10.22
C VAL A 258 19.75 -6.43 -11.00
N SER A 259 20.92 -6.28 -10.41
CA SER A 259 22.19 -6.74 -11.00
C SER A 259 23.13 -7.34 -9.95
N TYR A 260 23.90 -8.35 -10.35
CA TYR A 260 24.94 -8.93 -9.50
C TYR A 260 26.31 -8.50 -10.03
N GLY A 261 26.96 -7.59 -9.31
CA GLY A 261 28.25 -7.03 -9.73
C GLY A 261 28.19 -6.15 -10.99
N GLY A 262 27.01 -5.65 -11.37
CA GLY A 262 26.80 -4.90 -12.62
C GLY A 262 26.57 -5.78 -13.85
N ALA A 263 26.14 -7.03 -13.66
CA ALA A 263 25.72 -7.94 -14.71
C ALA A 263 24.34 -8.56 -14.38
N ALA A 264 23.63 -9.02 -15.41
CA ALA A 264 22.40 -9.80 -15.27
C ALA A 264 22.59 -11.06 -14.40
N LEU A 265 21.53 -11.49 -13.71
CA LEU A 265 21.56 -12.69 -12.88
C LEU A 265 21.67 -13.95 -13.75
N ASN A 266 22.58 -14.86 -13.39
CA ASN A 266 22.66 -16.18 -14.01
C ASN A 266 21.64 -17.15 -13.39
N ASP A 267 21.34 -18.26 -14.08
CA ASP A 267 20.31 -19.23 -13.66
C ASP A 267 20.51 -19.74 -12.22
N SER A 268 21.77 -19.89 -11.78
CA SER A 268 22.10 -20.34 -10.43
C SER A 268 21.76 -19.29 -9.36
N LEU A 269 22.11 -18.02 -9.58
CA LEU A 269 21.76 -16.92 -8.67
C LEU A 269 20.25 -16.66 -8.69
N SER A 270 19.61 -16.72 -9.87
CA SER A 270 18.16 -16.60 -10.01
C SER A 270 17.42 -17.68 -9.22
N LEU A 271 17.90 -18.94 -9.25
CA LEU A 271 17.34 -20.03 -8.45
C LEU A 271 17.53 -19.82 -6.95
N VAL A 272 18.73 -19.41 -6.51
CA VAL A 272 19.01 -19.10 -5.10
C VAL A 272 18.12 -17.97 -4.61
N LEU A 273 18.06 -16.84 -5.33
CA LEU A 273 17.24 -15.69 -4.99
C LEU A 273 15.75 -16.07 -4.90
N THR A 274 15.24 -16.80 -5.89
CA THR A 274 13.85 -17.25 -5.90
C THR A 274 13.53 -18.11 -4.67
N ASN A 275 14.41 -19.04 -4.31
CA ASN A 275 14.21 -19.91 -3.14
C ASN A 275 14.33 -19.14 -1.81
N CYS A 276 15.25 -18.17 -1.70
CA CYS A 276 15.36 -17.30 -0.53
C CYS A 276 14.12 -16.43 -0.35
N LEU A 277 13.65 -15.76 -1.41
CA LEU A 277 12.42 -14.96 -1.37
C LEU A 277 11.20 -15.82 -1.03
N ARG A 278 11.04 -17.00 -1.65
CA ARG A 278 9.96 -17.95 -1.28
C ARG A 278 10.01 -18.34 0.20
N TYR A 279 11.19 -18.59 0.75
CA TYR A 279 11.33 -18.98 2.15
C TYR A 279 10.97 -17.84 3.12
N TYR A 280 11.49 -16.63 2.91
CA TYR A 280 11.25 -15.49 3.81
C TYR A 280 9.86 -14.86 3.63
N LEU A 281 9.30 -14.86 2.42
CA LEU A 281 7.97 -14.30 2.16
C LEU A 281 6.82 -15.27 2.50
N ARG A 282 7.11 -16.55 2.77
CA ARG A 282 6.12 -17.54 3.23
C ARG A 282 5.49 -17.10 4.55
N ARG A 283 4.16 -17.09 4.62
CA ARG A 283 3.42 -16.86 5.88
C ARG A 283 3.41 -18.15 6.71
N PRO A 284 3.53 -18.09 8.05
CA PRO A 284 3.54 -19.28 8.91
C PRO A 284 2.19 -20.02 8.96
N GLU A 285 1.12 -19.45 8.42
CA GLU A 285 -0.22 -20.04 8.37
C GLU A 285 -0.53 -20.78 7.06
N THR A 286 0.37 -20.82 6.08
CA THR A 286 0.17 -21.63 4.86
C THR A 286 0.56 -23.08 5.14
N GLU A 287 -0.43 -23.98 5.21
CA GLU A 287 -0.22 -25.43 5.32
C GLU A 287 0.65 -25.95 4.14
N ASP A 288 1.33 -27.08 4.33
CA ASP A 288 2.37 -27.58 3.43
C ASP A 288 1.86 -28.14 2.07
N ASP A 289 0.56 -28.03 1.77
CA ASP A 289 -0.08 -28.76 0.65
C ASP A 289 -0.25 -27.95 -0.66
N SER A 290 0.26 -26.71 -0.75
CA SER A 290 0.28 -25.94 -2.01
C SER A 290 1.59 -26.16 -2.81
N TYR A 291 1.70 -27.30 -3.49
CA TYR A 291 2.84 -27.69 -4.35
C TYR A 291 2.44 -27.98 -5.80
#